data_AF-A0A6B3GC19-F1
#
_entry.id   AF-A0A6B3GC19-F1
#
_cell.length_a   1.000
_cell.length_b   1.000
_cell.length_c   1.000
_cell.angle_alpha   90.00
_cell.angle_beta   90.00
_cell.angle_gamma   90.00
#
_symmetry.space_group_name_H-M   'P 1'
#
loop_
_entity.id
_entity.type
_entity.pdbx_description
1 polymer ?
#
loop_
_entity_poly.entity_id
_entity_poly.type
_entity_poly.pdbx_seq_one_letter_code
_entity_poly.pdbx_strand_id
1 'polypeptide(L)' 'TGRLVQYTTADAAPEWTEHDLRAHPDVPVADALSALAAEDRVRPFAPDRPPLLRFTLIRTADDRWRLLFT' A
#
# COMPACT_ATOMS: atom_id res chain seq x y z
N THR A 1 5.43 3.07 -35.84
CA THR A 1 5.87 2.06 -34.86
C THR A 1 6.05 2.74 -33.52
N GLY A 2 5.44 2.23 -32.44
CA GLY A 2 5.64 2.78 -31.09
C GLY A 2 6.78 2.05 -30.37
N ARG A 3 7.59 2.77 -29.57
CA ARG A 3 8.64 2.19 -28.71
C ARG A 3 8.30 2.49 -27.26
N LEU A 4 8.33 1.47 -26.40
CA LEU A 4 8.22 1.66 -24.95
C LEU A 4 9.41 2.48 -24.45
N VAL A 5 9.12 3.48 -23.63
CA VAL A 5 10.13 4.33 -22.98
C VAL A 5 9.78 4.44 -21.51
N GLN A 6 10.79 4.60 -20.67
CA GLN A 6 10.63 4.89 -19.26
C GLN A 6 11.09 6.32 -19.01
N TYR A 7 10.32 7.06 -18.23
CA TYR A 7 10.67 8.40 -17.76
C TYR A 7 10.64 8.40 -16.23
N THR A 8 11.48 9.24 -15.63
CA THR A 8 11.56 9.38 -14.16
C THR A 8 11.16 10.81 -13.80
N THR A 9 10.25 10.95 -12.85
CA THR A 9 9.90 12.25 -12.26
C THR A 9 10.83 12.56 -11.10
N ALA A 10 11.26 13.82 -10.95
CA ALA A 10 12.20 14.21 -9.90
C ALA A 10 11.62 13.99 -8.48
N ASP A 11 10.35 14.32 -8.25
CA ASP A 11 9.76 14.35 -6.91
C ASP A 11 8.29 13.87 -6.91
N ALA A 12 8.06 12.58 -7.17
CA ALA A 12 6.75 11.97 -6.95
C ALA A 12 6.70 11.36 -5.54
N ALA A 13 5.99 12.02 -4.62
CA ALA A 13 5.73 11.45 -3.31
C ALA A 13 4.96 10.11 -3.46
N PRO A 14 5.34 9.07 -2.70
CA PRO A 14 4.60 7.82 -2.74
C PRO A 14 3.19 8.02 -2.18
N GLU A 15 2.27 7.18 -2.61
CA GLU A 15 0.98 7.12 -1.96
C GLU A 15 1.16 6.49 -0.56
N TRP A 16 0.77 7.21 0.50
CA TRP A 16 0.92 6.79 1.89
C TRP A 16 -0.42 6.68 2.59
N THR A 17 -0.69 5.52 3.18
CA THR A 17 -1.91 5.25 3.94
C THR A 17 -1.57 4.60 5.28
N GLU A 18 -2.34 4.92 6.32
CA GLU A 18 -2.20 4.33 7.65
C GLU A 18 -3.49 3.63 8.08
N HIS A 19 -3.36 2.41 8.61
CA HIS A 19 -4.46 1.66 9.22
C HIS A 19 -4.13 1.33 10.67
N ASP A 20 -5.11 1.55 11.55
CA ASP A 20 -5.02 1.12 12.96
C ASP A 20 -5.98 -0.03 13.22
N LEU A 21 -5.43 -1.25 13.29
CA LEU A 21 -6.23 -2.44 13.53
C LEU A 21 -6.65 -2.58 15.00
N ARG A 22 -6.08 -1.79 15.92
CA ARG A 22 -6.52 -1.77 17.33
C ARG A 22 -7.94 -1.23 17.49
N ALA A 23 -8.42 -0.44 16.51
CA ALA A 23 -9.79 0.07 16.48
C ALA A 23 -10.85 -1.04 16.24
N HIS A 24 -10.43 -2.25 15.86
CA HIS A 24 -11.31 -3.37 15.54
C HIS A 24 -10.87 -4.64 16.28
N PRO A 25 -10.98 -4.68 17.63
CA PRO A 25 -10.43 -5.76 18.45
C PRO A 25 -11.10 -7.13 18.22
N ASP A 26 -12.32 -7.14 17.67
CA ASP A 26 -13.08 -8.37 17.41
C ASP A 26 -12.61 -9.14 16.17
N VAL A 27 -11.81 -8.51 15.31
CA VAL A 27 -11.27 -9.14 14.10
C VAL A 27 -9.86 -9.65 14.40
N PRO A 28 -9.55 -10.92 14.12
CA PRO A 28 -8.18 -11.42 14.22
C PRO A 28 -7.24 -10.59 13.35
N VAL A 29 -6.16 -10.08 13.94
CA VAL A 29 -5.18 -9.22 13.24
C VAL A 29 -4.67 -9.88 11.95
N ALA A 30 -4.49 -11.20 11.94
CA ALA A 30 -4.04 -11.93 10.76
C ALA A 30 -5.04 -11.86 9.58
N ASP A 31 -6.34 -11.92 9.88
CA ASP A 31 -7.40 -11.85 8.87
C ASP A 31 -7.51 -10.43 8.32
N ALA A 32 -7.46 -9.42 9.20
CA ALA A 32 -7.45 -8.01 8.80
C ALA A 32 -6.21 -7.66 7.93
N LEU A 33 -5.02 -8.17 8.27
CA LEU A 33 -3.83 -8.00 7.44
C LEU A 33 -4.00 -8.67 6.07
N SER A 34 -4.59 -9.86 6.03
CA SER A 34 -4.83 -10.60 4.79
C SER A 34 -5.84 -9.87 3.90
N ALA A 35 -6.88 -9.27 4.47
CA ALA A 35 -7.84 -8.44 3.75
C ALA A 35 -7.17 -7.21 3.13
N LEU A 36 -6.37 -6.45 3.91
CA LEU A 36 -5.64 -5.29 3.40
C LEU A 36 -4.68 -5.65 2.25
N ALA A 37 -3.97 -6.78 2.38
CA ALA A 37 -3.09 -7.26 1.31
C ALA A 37 -3.85 -7.71 0.05
N ALA A 38 -5.03 -8.31 0.22
CA ALA A 38 -5.88 -8.71 -0.91
C ALA A 38 -6.47 -7.51 -1.63
N GLU A 39 -6.93 -6.49 -0.90
CA GLU A 39 -7.44 -5.23 -1.44
C GLU A 39 -6.37 -4.48 -2.24
N ASP A 40 -5.14 -4.39 -1.72
CA ASP A 40 -4.05 -3.73 -2.42
C ASP A 40 -3.63 -4.49 -3.70
N ARG A 41 -3.58 -5.83 -3.65
CA ARG A 41 -3.20 -6.66 -4.80
C ARG A 41 -4.12 -6.50 -6.02
N VAL A 42 -5.40 -6.19 -5.81
CA VAL A 42 -6.36 -6.00 -6.91
C VAL A 42 -6.42 -4.56 -7.41
N ARG A 43 -5.65 -3.64 -6.81
CA ARG A 43 -5.60 -2.22 -7.19
C ARG A 43 -4.45 -1.97 -8.19
N PRO A 44 -4.75 -1.79 -9.49
CA PRO A 44 -3.72 -1.61 -10.50
C PRO A 44 -3.06 -0.23 -10.41
N PHE A 45 -1.81 -0.15 -10.86
CA PHE A 45 -1.17 1.12 -11.21
C PHE A 45 -1.47 1.50 -12.66
N ALA A 46 -1.58 2.81 -12.91
CA ALA A 46 -1.51 3.36 -14.26
C ALA A 46 -0.03 3.61 -14.60
N PRO A 47 0.63 2.78 -15.44
CA PRO A 47 2.09 2.81 -15.62
C PRO A 47 2.59 4.12 -16.26
N ASP A 48 1.70 4.89 -16.87
CA ASP A 48 1.95 6.20 -17.45
C ASP A 48 1.75 7.36 -16.47
N ARG A 49 1.48 7.11 -15.18
CA ARG A 49 1.21 8.15 -14.19
C ARG A 49 1.85 7.81 -12.84
N PRO A 50 2.74 8.66 -12.30
CA PRO A 50 3.19 8.51 -10.93
C PRO A 50 2.06 8.82 -9.92
N PRO A 51 2.17 8.33 -8.67
CA PRO A 51 3.22 7.44 -8.15
C PRO A 51 2.97 5.96 -8.49
N LEU A 52 4.04 5.22 -8.79
CA LEU A 52 4.04 3.77 -9.03
C LEU A 52 4.53 2.98 -7.81
N LEU A 53 4.34 3.55 -6.63
CA LEU A 53 4.71 2.98 -5.35
C LEU A 53 3.70 3.41 -4.29
N ARG A 54 3.23 2.44 -3.52
CA ARG A 54 2.31 2.67 -2.40
C ARG A 54 2.88 2.08 -1.13
N PHE A 55 2.74 2.82 -0.04
CA PHE A 55 3.04 2.37 1.31
C PHE A 55 1.77 2.35 2.16
N THR A 56 1.55 1.25 2.84
CA THR A 56 0.47 1.10 3.81
C THR A 56 1.07 0.70 5.15
N LEU A 57 1.12 1.62 6.10
CA LEU A 57 1.58 1.37 7.47
C LEU A 57 0.41 0.89 8.32
N ILE A 58 0.55 -0.30 8.91
CA ILE A 58 -0.53 -0.97 9.62
C ILE A 58 -0.11 -1.16 11.07
N ARG A 59 -0.76 -0.46 12.00
CA ARG A 59 -0.55 -0.62 13.44
C ARG A 59 -1.36 -1.79 13.95
N THR A 60 -0.70 -2.76 14.57
CA THR A 60 -1.31 -4.01 15.05
C THR A 60 -1.31 -4.14 16.58
N ALA A 61 -0.49 -3.36 17.27
CA ALA A 61 -0.50 -3.17 18.71
C ALA A 61 0.07 -1.78 19.06
N ASP A 62 0.13 -1.44 20.35
CA ASP A 62 0.64 -0.14 20.79
C ASP A 62 2.07 0.14 20.32
N ASP A 63 2.87 -0.90 20.18
CA ASP A 63 4.29 -0.88 19.82
C ASP A 63 4.64 -1.78 18.63
N ARG A 64 3.62 -2.22 17.86
CA ARG A 64 3.83 -3.13 16.72
C ARG A 64 3.19 -2.61 15.45
N TRP A 65 3.99 -2.63 14.39
CA TRP A 65 3.60 -2.24 13.05
C TRP A 65 3.94 -3.32 12.01
N ARG A 66 3.24 -3.24 10.89
CA ARG A 66 3.53 -3.95 9.64
C ARG A 66 3.55 -2.92 8.52
N LEU A 67 4.53 -3.02 7.63
CA LEU A 67 4.58 -2.21 6.43
C LEU A 67 4.25 -3.10 5.24
N LEU A 68 3.20 -2.76 4.52
CA LEU A 68 2.92 -3.27 3.19
C LEU A 68 3.42 -2.25 2.18
N PHE A 69 4.13 -2.71 1.16
CA PHE A 69 4.58 -1.89 0.04
C PHE A 69 4.33 -2.64 -1.27
N THR A 70 3.88 -1.90 -2.29
CA THR A 70 3.54 -2.42 -3.62
C THR A 70 3.90 -1.40 -4.69
#